data_AF-A0A3P0X8Y9-F1
#
_entry.id   AF-A0A3P0X8Y9-F1
#
_cell.length_a   1.000
_cell.length_b   1.000
_cell.length_c   1.000
_cell.angle_alpha   90.00
_cell.angle_beta   90.00
_cell.angle_gamma   90.00
#
_symmetry.space_group_name_H-M   'P 1'
#
loop_
_entity.id
_entity.type
_entity.pdbx_description
1 polymer ?
#
loop_
_entity_poly.entity_id
_entity_poly.type
_entity_poly.pdbx_seq_one_letter_code
_entity_poly.pdbx_strand_id
1 'polypeptide(L)'
;MIRVFAASLFVICSASALAQKLEVKIIDRQDKDDSYNYSAVYNNVAVGKSFTVHGATFTLELPDGRLAIVNCESKFAERDAGPVGNRRSCRTPVIDTIETDFHGDNAKLIWPVSLDGKKMQSETYKILGILPKPTSN
;
A
#
# COMPACT_ATOMS: atom_id res chain seq x y z
N MET A 1 26.12 35.32 -48.47
CA MET A 1 25.24 34.15 -48.27
C MET A 1 25.73 33.44 -47.00
N ILE A 2 25.14 33.77 -45.84
CA ILE A 2 25.52 33.18 -44.54
C ILE A 2 24.41 32.19 -44.17
N ARG A 3 24.76 30.90 -44.05
CA ARG A 3 23.85 29.86 -43.55
C ARG A 3 24.08 29.71 -42.04
N VAL A 4 23.11 30.17 -41.25
CA VAL A 4 23.07 29.95 -39.81
C VAL A 4 22.53 28.54 -39.58
N PHE A 5 23.34 27.65 -39.01
CA PHE A 5 22.87 26.37 -38.49
C PHE A 5 22.39 26.59 -37.05
N ALA A 6 21.07 26.60 -36.85
CA ALA A 6 20.48 26.57 -35.52
C ALA A 6 20.54 25.14 -34.97
N ALA A 7 21.42 24.90 -34.00
CA ALA A 7 21.44 23.67 -33.24
C ALA A 7 20.31 23.70 -32.20
N SER A 8 19.24 22.94 -32.43
CA SER A 8 18.15 22.73 -31.48
C SER A 8 18.60 21.74 -30.39
N LEU A 9 18.88 22.28 -29.21
CA LEU A 9 19.18 21.48 -28.01
C LEU A 9 17.87 20.90 -27.45
N PHE A 10 17.57 19.65 -27.79
CA PHE A 10 16.52 18.89 -27.11
C PHE A 10 16.98 18.56 -25.70
N VAL A 11 16.49 19.29 -24.71
CA VAL A 11 16.62 18.94 -23.29
C VAL A 11 15.75 17.71 -23.05
N ILE A 12 16.37 16.53 -23.03
CA ILE A 12 15.73 15.28 -22.61
C ILE A 12 15.57 15.38 -21.10
N CYS A 13 14.38 15.80 -20.66
CA CYS A 13 14.02 15.77 -19.25
C CYS A 13 14.00 14.29 -18.80
N SER A 14 15.03 13.88 -18.07
CA SER A 14 15.03 12.60 -17.38
C SER A 14 14.00 12.71 -16.26
N ALA A 15 12.78 12.21 -16.49
CA ALA A 15 11.80 12.08 -15.44
C ALA A 15 12.34 11.06 -14.42
N SER A 16 13.01 11.56 -13.38
CA SER A 16 13.25 10.80 -12.17
C SER A 16 11.89 10.27 -11.73
N ALA A 17 11.71 8.95 -11.68
CA ALA A 17 10.47 8.32 -11.26
C ALA A 17 10.09 8.88 -9.88
N LEU A 18 9.11 9.78 -9.87
CA LEU A 18 8.58 10.37 -8.66
C LEU A 18 7.81 9.22 -8.00
N ALA A 19 8.28 8.75 -6.84
CA ALA A 19 7.51 7.87 -5.99
C ALA A 19 6.22 8.62 -5.61
N GLN A 20 5.19 8.45 -6.44
CA GLN A 20 3.92 9.15 -6.30
C GLN A 20 3.16 8.50 -5.15
N LYS A 21 3.27 9.13 -3.99
CA LYS A 21 2.41 8.80 -2.86
C LYS A 21 0.96 9.11 -3.23
N LEU A 22 0.10 8.13 -3.00
CA LEU A 22 -1.32 8.22 -3.27
C LEU A 22 -2.08 8.22 -1.95
N GLU A 23 -2.97 9.18 -1.76
CA GLU A 23 -3.91 9.13 -0.64
C GLU A 23 -4.95 8.03 -0.91
N VAL A 24 -5.15 7.14 0.06
CA VAL A 24 -6.10 6.03 -0.01
C VAL A 24 -6.89 5.95 1.29
N LYS A 25 -8.06 5.33 1.21
CA LYS A 25 -8.89 5.08 2.39
C LYS A 25 -8.90 3.60 2.73
N ILE A 26 -8.61 3.26 3.98
CA ILE A 26 -8.81 1.92 4.48
C ILE A 26 -10.29 1.74 4.80
N ILE A 27 -10.92 0.77 4.13
CA ILE A 27 -12.36 0.49 4.29
C ILE A 27 -12.64 -0.83 5.00
N ASP A 28 -11.62 -1.70 5.09
CA ASP A 28 -11.71 -2.93 5.88
C ASP A 28 -10.33 -3.32 6.42
N ARG A 29 -10.33 -3.93 7.62
CA ARG A 29 -9.14 -4.30 8.37
C ARG A 29 -9.33 -5.64 9.07
N GLN A 30 -8.36 -6.53 8.91
CA GLN A 30 -8.28 -7.78 9.66
C GLN A 30 -6.82 -8.03 10.05
N ASP A 31 -6.59 -8.50 11.27
CA ASP A 31 -5.26 -8.87 11.76
C ASP A 31 -5.40 -10.07 12.69
N LYS A 32 -4.78 -11.19 12.32
CA LYS A 32 -4.84 -12.45 13.07
C LYS A 32 -3.52 -13.21 12.94
N ASP A 33 -3.11 -13.81 14.06
CA ASP A 33 -1.90 -14.64 14.14
C ASP A 33 -2.10 -16.06 13.62
N ASP A 34 -3.34 -16.48 13.34
CA ASP A 34 -3.63 -17.75 12.68
C ASP A 34 -4.01 -17.51 11.22
N SER A 35 -3.94 -18.55 10.38
CA SER A 35 -4.44 -18.45 9.00
C SER A 35 -5.95 -18.19 8.96
N TYR A 36 -6.39 -17.28 8.09
CA TYR A 36 -7.81 -16.96 7.91
C TYR A 36 -8.16 -16.66 6.46
N ASN A 37 -9.44 -16.86 6.13
CA ASN A 37 -10.01 -16.47 4.84
C ASN A 37 -10.47 -15.01 4.91
N TYR A 38 -9.77 -14.15 4.20
CA TYR A 38 -10.12 -12.75 4.01
C TYR A 38 -11.02 -12.60 2.79
N SER A 39 -12.12 -11.85 2.91
CA SER A 39 -12.99 -11.52 1.78
C SER A 39 -13.15 -10.01 1.73
N ALA A 40 -12.85 -9.39 0.59
CA ALA A 40 -13.07 -7.96 0.43
C ALA A 40 -14.58 -7.69 0.45
N VAL A 41 -15.04 -6.79 1.31
CA VAL A 41 -16.44 -6.38 1.42
C VAL A 41 -16.53 -4.88 1.21
N TYR A 42 -17.45 -4.45 0.34
CA TYR A 42 -17.76 -3.04 0.09
C TYR A 42 -19.26 -2.82 0.25
N ASN A 43 -19.68 -1.86 1.07
CA ASN A 43 -21.09 -1.59 1.35
C ASN A 43 -21.90 -2.86 1.70
N ASN A 44 -21.34 -3.74 2.53
CA ASN A 44 -21.93 -5.03 2.93
C ASN A 44 -22.08 -6.06 1.80
N VAL A 45 -21.43 -5.86 0.66
CA VAL A 45 -21.40 -6.80 -0.47
C VAL A 45 -19.99 -7.38 -0.61
N ALA A 46 -19.88 -8.71 -0.68
CA ALA A 46 -18.61 -9.38 -0.95
C ALA A 46 -18.16 -9.08 -2.39
N VAL A 47 -16.96 -8.52 -2.54
CA VAL A 47 -16.42 -8.10 -3.83
C VAL A 47 -15.33 -9.07 -4.27
N GLY A 48 -15.67 -9.90 -5.26
CA GLY A 48 -14.75 -10.47 -6.24
C GLY A 48 -13.81 -11.60 -5.81
N LYS A 49 -13.19 -11.58 -4.63
CA LYS A 49 -12.20 -12.60 -4.23
C LYS A 49 -12.09 -12.82 -2.72
N SER A 50 -11.82 -14.07 -2.37
CA SER A 50 -11.35 -14.47 -1.04
C SER A 50 -9.88 -14.90 -1.10
N PHE A 51 -9.13 -14.60 -0.04
CA PHE A 51 -7.71 -14.90 0.09
C PHE A 51 -7.46 -15.64 1.39
N THR A 52 -6.70 -16.74 1.37
CA THR A 52 -6.18 -17.33 2.59
C THR A 52 -4.90 -16.61 2.98
N VAL A 53 -4.92 -15.92 4.10
CA VAL A 53 -3.87 -14.99 4.54
C VAL A 53 -3.53 -15.24 6.01
N HIS A 54 -2.48 -14.58 6.47
CA HIS A 54 -2.02 -14.55 7.86
C HIS A 54 -1.56 -13.11 8.17
N GLY A 55 -1.61 -12.68 9.43
CA GLY A 55 -1.20 -11.34 9.86
C GLY A 55 -2.19 -10.26 9.42
N ALA A 56 -1.67 -9.05 9.15
CA ALA A 56 -2.48 -7.87 8.89
C ALA A 56 -2.87 -7.76 7.41
N THR A 57 -4.17 -7.65 7.13
CA THR A 57 -4.75 -7.49 5.79
C THR A 57 -5.68 -6.29 5.75
N PHE A 58 -5.60 -5.51 4.68
CA PHE A 58 -6.43 -4.34 4.45
C PHE A 58 -7.06 -4.34 3.06
N THR A 59 -8.25 -3.76 2.97
CA THR A 59 -8.81 -3.27 1.71
C THR A 59 -8.64 -1.75 1.65
N LEU A 60 -7.89 -1.29 0.66
CA LEU A 60 -7.64 0.11 0.36
C LEU A 60 -8.54 0.56 -0.80
N GLU A 61 -9.40 1.55 -0.56
CA GLU A 61 -10.12 2.26 -1.61
C GLU A 61 -9.19 3.31 -2.23
N LEU A 62 -8.92 3.13 -3.52
CA LEU A 62 -8.13 4.04 -4.35
C LEU A 62 -8.98 5.26 -4.76
N PRO A 63 -8.36 6.40 -5.15
CA PRO A 63 -9.10 7.60 -5.57
C PRO A 63 -10.03 7.40 -6.78
N ASP A 64 -9.76 6.40 -7.61
CA ASP A 64 -10.61 6.01 -8.74
C ASP A 64 -11.77 5.06 -8.35
N GLY A 65 -11.86 4.70 -7.07
CA GLY A 65 -12.85 3.79 -6.50
C GLY A 65 -12.51 2.30 -6.64
N ARG A 66 -11.38 1.93 -7.23
CA ARG A 66 -10.90 0.54 -7.21
C ARG A 66 -10.47 0.14 -5.80
N LEU A 67 -10.47 -1.16 -5.54
CA LEU A 67 -10.08 -1.70 -4.24
C LEU A 67 -8.76 -2.46 -4.36
N ALA A 68 -7.73 -2.06 -3.62
CA ALA A 68 -6.48 -2.81 -3.50
C ALA A 68 -6.46 -3.60 -2.19
N ILE A 69 -6.30 -4.91 -2.29
CA ILE A 69 -6.17 -5.80 -1.13
C ILE A 69 -4.68 -6.00 -0.87
N VAL A 70 -4.25 -5.68 0.36
CA VAL A 70 -2.85 -5.73 0.75
C VAL A 70 -2.68 -6.54 2.04
N ASN A 71 -1.63 -7.33 2.15
CA ASN A 71 -1.36 -8.19 3.31
C ASN A 71 0.10 -8.10 3.78
N CYS A 72 0.31 -8.23 5.08
CA CYS A 72 1.60 -8.35 5.72
C CYS A 72 1.54 -9.49 6.74
N GLU A 73 2.23 -10.59 6.43
CA GLU A 73 2.25 -11.80 7.27
C GLU A 73 3.03 -11.57 8.57
N SER A 74 4.26 -11.08 8.46
CA SER A 74 5.14 -10.76 9.59
C SER A 74 6.31 -9.90 9.13
N LYS A 75 7.06 -9.32 10.08
CA LYS A 75 8.33 -8.63 9.83
C LYS A 75 9.47 -9.26 10.60
N PHE A 76 10.65 -9.29 9.99
CA PHE A 76 11.86 -9.64 10.70
C PHE A 76 12.19 -8.57 11.76
N ALA A 77 12.49 -8.99 12.98
CA ALA A 77 12.87 -8.12 14.10
C ALA A 77 14.37 -8.27 14.37
N GLU A 78 15.17 -7.43 13.69
CA GLU A 78 16.64 -7.50 13.71
C GLU A 78 17.27 -7.34 15.11
N ARG A 79 16.59 -6.66 16.05
CA ARG A 79 17.18 -6.24 17.33
C ARG A 79 17.07 -7.27 18.48
N ASP A 80 16.37 -8.38 18.28
CA ASP A 80 16.06 -9.35 19.35
C ASP A 80 16.58 -10.77 19.02
N ALA A 81 17.54 -10.90 18.10
CA ALA A 81 17.90 -12.19 17.54
C ALA A 81 18.84 -13.01 18.45
N GLY A 82 18.28 -14.00 19.14
CA GLY A 82 18.95 -15.28 19.41
C GLY A 82 18.92 -16.21 18.17
N PRO A 83 19.41 -17.46 18.26
CA PRO A 83 19.69 -18.35 17.12
C PRO A 83 18.52 -18.68 16.19
N VAL A 84 17.27 -18.41 16.60
CA VAL A 84 16.04 -18.82 15.89
C VAL A 84 15.45 -17.69 15.02
N GLY A 85 15.96 -16.46 15.15
CA GLY A 85 15.47 -15.28 14.43
C GLY A 85 14.13 -14.77 14.97
N ASN A 86 14.05 -13.48 15.33
CA ASN A 86 12.81 -12.91 15.87
C ASN A 86 11.91 -12.39 14.74
N ARG A 87 10.62 -12.76 14.76
CA ARG A 87 9.58 -12.19 13.89
C ARG A 87 8.64 -11.35 14.76
N ARG A 88 8.26 -10.17 14.27
CA ARG A 88 7.25 -9.31 14.90
C ARG A 88 6.00 -9.21 14.01
N SER A 89 4.87 -8.92 14.64
CA SER A 89 3.64 -8.54 13.92
C SER A 89 3.85 -7.25 13.13
N CYS A 90 3.09 -7.12 12.04
CA CYS A 90 3.11 -5.94 11.20
C CYS A 90 2.47 -4.75 11.91
N ARG A 91 2.98 -3.54 11.67
CA ARG A 91 2.36 -2.32 12.23
C ARG A 91 1.10 -1.99 11.45
N THR A 92 0.02 -1.72 12.17
CA THR A 92 -1.29 -1.43 11.59
C THR A 92 -1.69 0.04 11.81
N PRO A 93 -2.16 0.75 10.76
CA PRO A 93 -2.73 2.08 10.90
C PRO A 93 -4.10 2.04 11.60
N VAL A 94 -4.26 2.86 12.63
CA VAL A 94 -5.52 3.02 13.38
C VAL A 94 -6.48 3.98 12.68
N ILE A 95 -5.97 4.86 11.80
CA ILE A 95 -6.76 5.83 11.05
C ILE A 95 -7.17 5.29 9.67
N ASP A 96 -8.21 5.87 9.08
CA ASP A 96 -8.77 5.46 7.78
C ASP A 96 -8.02 6.04 6.58
N THR A 97 -7.73 7.34 6.60
CA THR A 97 -7.06 8.01 5.47
C THR A 97 -5.55 7.96 5.67
N ILE A 98 -4.84 7.37 4.72
CA ILE A 98 -3.38 7.20 4.76
C ILE A 98 -2.75 7.50 3.40
N GLU A 99 -1.45 7.74 3.40
CA GLU A 99 -0.67 7.76 2.17
C GLU A 99 -0.17 6.35 1.84
N THR A 100 -0.14 5.98 0.57
CA THR A 100 0.45 4.71 0.10
C THR A 100 1.34 4.94 -1.10
N ASP A 101 2.52 4.34 -1.06
CA ASP A 101 3.46 4.30 -2.20
C ASP A 101 3.42 2.89 -2.81
N PHE A 102 3.00 2.79 -4.07
CA PHE A 102 2.84 1.53 -4.80
C PHE A 102 4.08 1.28 -5.67
N HIS A 103 4.76 0.16 -5.41
CA HIS A 103 5.95 -0.23 -6.18
C HIS A 103 5.95 -1.73 -6.47
N GLY A 104 5.68 -2.08 -7.72
CA GLY A 104 5.57 -3.47 -8.17
C GLY A 104 4.42 -4.19 -7.47
N ASP A 105 4.74 -5.27 -6.75
CA ASP A 105 3.80 -6.06 -5.95
C ASP A 105 3.70 -5.59 -4.48
N ASN A 106 4.26 -4.42 -4.16
CA ASN A 106 4.30 -3.88 -2.80
C ASN A 106 3.53 -2.57 -2.68
N ALA A 107 2.87 -2.39 -1.54
CA ALA A 107 2.24 -1.16 -1.11
C ALA A 107 2.89 -0.75 0.21
N LYS A 108 3.60 0.38 0.23
CA LYS A 108 4.14 0.96 1.46
C LYS A 108 3.11 1.94 2.02
N LEU A 109 2.44 1.51 3.09
CA LEU A 109 1.46 2.32 3.81
C LEU A 109 2.21 3.28 4.72
N ILE A 110 1.78 4.54 4.75
CA ILE A 110 2.40 5.64 5.48
C ILE A 110 1.31 6.41 6.22
N TRP A 111 1.43 6.52 7.55
CA TRP A 111 0.40 7.15 8.39
C TRP A 111 1.01 7.91 9.57
N PRO A 112 0.37 8.97 10.06
CA PRO A 112 0.77 9.65 11.28
C PRO A 112 0.50 8.78 12.53
N VAL A 113 1.43 8.82 13.48
CA VAL A 113 1.33 8.15 14.79
C VAL A 113 1.41 9.11 15.98
N SER A 114 1.56 10.40 15.72
CA SER A 114 1.46 11.47 16.72
C SER A 114 0.15 12.23 16.56
N LEU A 115 -0.41 12.73 17.67
CA LEU A 115 -1.56 13.64 17.64
C LEU A 115 -1.29 14.88 16.78
N ASP A 116 -0.05 15.38 16.77
CA ASP A 116 0.37 16.51 15.95
C ASP A 116 0.52 16.18 14.45
N GLY A 117 0.33 14.93 14.03
CA GLY A 117 0.55 14.47 12.65
C GLY A 117 2.00 14.45 12.16
N LYS A 118 2.96 14.96 12.94
CA LYS A 118 4.36 15.14 12.53
C LYS A 118 5.18 13.84 12.48
N LYS A 119 4.88 12.88 13.36
CA LYS A 119 5.58 11.59 13.37
C LYS A 119 4.86 10.64 12.43
N MET A 120 5.52 10.28 11.34
CA MET A 120 5.03 9.31 10.39
C MET A 120 5.59 7.92 10.70
N GLN A 121 4.75 6.92 10.49
CA GLN A 121 5.11 5.52 10.50
C GLN A 121 4.86 4.96 9.10
N SER A 122 5.65 3.96 8.71
CA SER A 122 5.39 3.22 7.49
C SER A 122 5.64 1.74 7.66
N GLU A 123 4.91 0.94 6.90
CA GLU A 123 5.10 -0.51 6.84
C GLU A 123 4.71 -0.98 5.42
N THR A 124 5.50 -1.90 4.86
CA THR A 124 5.29 -2.40 3.49
C THR A 124 4.50 -3.70 3.51
N TYR A 125 3.41 -3.71 2.75
CA TYR A 125 2.48 -4.81 2.54
C TYR A 125 2.62 -5.35 1.11
N LYS A 126 2.30 -6.63 0.90
CA LYS A 126 2.19 -7.25 -0.42
C LYS A 126 0.79 -7.03 -0.98
N ILE A 127 0.70 -6.68 -2.26
CA ILE A 127 -0.56 -6.52 -2.98
C ILE A 127 -1.04 -7.91 -3.38
N LEU A 128 -2.19 -8.33 -2.87
CA LEU A 128 -2.81 -9.61 -3.21
C LEU A 128 -3.70 -9.50 -4.46
N GLY A 129 -4.28 -8.32 -4.69
CA GLY A 129 -5.09 -8.06 -5.88
C GLY A 129 -5.64 -6.65 -5.92
N ILE A 130 -6.04 -6.24 -7.12
CA ILE A 130 -6.78 -4.99 -7.37
C ILE A 130 -8.12 -5.38 -7.98
N LEU A 131 -9.21 -5.00 -7.33
CA LEU A 131 -10.57 -5.22 -7.79
C LEU A 131 -11.08 -3.96 -8.51
N PRO A 132 -11.92 -4.13 -9.53
CA PRO A 132 -12.59 -3.00 -10.17
C PRO A 132 -13.48 -2.27 -9.17
N LYS A 133 -13.81 -1.02 -9.51
CA LYS A 133 -14.76 -0.22 -8.73
C LYS A 133 -16.08 -1.01 -8.56
N PRO A 134 -16.57 -1.21 -7.33
CA PRO A 134 -17.85 -1.87 -7.10
C PRO A 134 -18.96 -1.07 -7.78
N THR A 135 -19.75 -1.74 -8.62
CA THR A 135 -20.97 -1.16 -9.18
C THR A 135 -22.03 -1.25 -8.09
N SER A 136 -22.52 -0.10 -7.60
CA SER A 136 -23.72 -0.09 -6.75
C SER A 136 -24.88 -0.62 -7.59
N ASN A 137 -25.43 -1.77 -7.20
CA ASN A 137 -26.73 -2.21 -7.71
C ASN A 137 -27.84 -1.31 -7.17
#